data_AF-A0A970E4M5-F1
#
_entry.id   AF-A0A970E4M5-F1
#
_cell.length_a   1.000
_cell.length_b   1.000
_cell.length_c   1.000
_cell.angle_alpha   90.00
_cell.angle_beta   90.00
_cell.angle_gamma   90.00
#
_symmetry.space_group_name_H-M   'P 1'
#
loop_
_entity.id
_entity.type
_entity.pdbx_description
1 polymer ?
#
loop_
_entity_poly.entity_id
_entity_poly.type
_entity_poly.pdbx_seq_one_letter_code
_entity_poly.pdbx_strand_id
1 'polypeptide(L)'
;MSRTSALQLVRELYGTQRREGLEKYSAQHPLDVVQYCFLHLEPDNLRVMRMLNVALLHDVVEDYLQEGYTLEKVQAVVGLRPQEAMLLNLLTRKKDQEEGYLPGIFAVEEAARIKLADRIANCRDLLAWVRQAQGFPEKARHIYEKYRRENELIFDLVQEHYSEQMVDPSHPICQQIQLLKEDTAELERLYAQYVGV
;
A
#
# COMPACT_ATOMS: atom_id res chain seq x y z
N MET A 1 2.22 -21.33 -23.03
CA MET A 1 3.22 -20.67 -22.17
C MET A 1 2.75 -20.80 -20.72
N SER A 2 3.62 -21.20 -19.81
CA SER A 2 3.32 -21.26 -18.37
C SER A 2 3.10 -19.83 -17.86
N ARG A 3 2.00 -19.57 -17.15
CA ARG A 3 1.71 -18.23 -16.61
C ARG A 3 2.63 -17.97 -15.41
N THR A 4 3.24 -16.80 -15.34
CA THR A 4 4.07 -16.38 -14.20
C THR A 4 3.15 -16.00 -13.04
N SER A 5 3.38 -16.51 -11.84
CA SER A 5 2.59 -16.07 -10.67
C SER A 5 2.91 -14.61 -10.31
N ALA A 6 2.00 -13.91 -9.63
CA ALA A 6 2.22 -12.54 -9.17
C ALA A 6 3.53 -12.40 -8.37
N LEU A 7 3.79 -13.34 -7.45
CA LEU A 7 5.00 -13.36 -6.64
C LEU A 7 6.28 -13.60 -7.48
N GLN A 8 6.22 -14.45 -8.49
CA GLN A 8 7.36 -14.65 -9.40
C GLN A 8 7.66 -13.38 -10.18
N LEU A 9 6.62 -12.69 -10.71
CA LEU A 9 6.80 -11.44 -11.42
C LEU A 9 7.42 -10.35 -10.53
N VAL A 10 6.93 -10.20 -9.29
CA VAL A 10 7.52 -9.27 -8.30
C VAL A 10 9.00 -9.57 -8.07
N ARG A 11 9.36 -10.84 -7.88
CA ARG A 11 10.77 -11.23 -7.65
C ARG A 11 11.65 -10.97 -8.85
N GLU A 12 11.15 -11.20 -10.06
CA GLU A 12 11.87 -10.96 -11.31
C GLU A 12 12.12 -9.47 -11.54
N LEU A 13 11.11 -8.63 -11.28
CA LEU A 13 11.18 -7.19 -11.50
C LEU A 13 12.04 -6.48 -10.45
N TYR A 14 11.69 -6.63 -9.18
CA TYR A 14 12.37 -5.90 -8.10
C TYR A 14 13.72 -6.50 -7.71
N GLY A 15 13.96 -7.79 -8.03
CA GLY A 15 15.25 -8.44 -7.89
C GLY A 15 15.95 -8.16 -6.55
N THR A 16 17.15 -7.59 -6.62
CA THR A 16 17.97 -7.18 -5.46
C THR A 16 17.91 -5.68 -5.20
N GLN A 17 16.97 -4.94 -5.81
CA GLN A 17 16.77 -3.53 -5.54
C GLN A 17 16.42 -3.34 -4.06
N ARG A 18 16.99 -2.32 -3.44
CA ARG A 18 16.71 -1.95 -2.06
C ARG A 18 15.72 -0.80 -2.01
N ARG A 19 14.90 -0.80 -0.96
CA ARG A 19 14.09 0.36 -0.61
C ARG A 19 15.00 1.49 -0.16
N GLU A 20 14.66 2.70 -0.59
CA GLU A 20 15.43 3.88 -0.22
C GLU A 20 15.50 4.04 1.30
N GLY A 21 16.71 4.30 1.81
CA GLY A 21 16.94 4.50 3.24
C GLY A 21 16.91 3.25 4.11
N LEU A 22 16.77 2.05 3.52
CA LEU A 22 16.63 0.80 4.27
C LEU A 22 17.53 -0.32 3.73
N GLU A 23 18.00 -1.17 4.65
CA GLU A 23 18.60 -2.48 4.34
C GLU A 23 17.50 -3.54 4.07
N LYS A 24 16.52 -3.19 3.24
CA LYS A 24 15.34 -4.00 2.91
C LYS A 24 15.20 -4.07 1.39
N TYR A 25 14.94 -5.26 0.84
CA TYR A 25 14.71 -5.41 -0.60
C TYR A 25 13.31 -4.91 -0.99
N SER A 26 13.19 -4.25 -2.15
CA SER A 26 11.91 -3.74 -2.66
C SER A 26 10.88 -4.85 -2.85
N ALA A 27 11.32 -6.06 -3.24
CA ALA A 27 10.46 -7.24 -3.36
C ALA A 27 9.81 -7.68 -2.03
N GLN A 28 10.27 -7.17 -0.88
CA GLN A 28 9.64 -7.45 0.42
C GLN A 28 8.42 -6.56 0.69
N HIS A 29 8.36 -5.34 0.13
CA HIS A 29 7.23 -4.42 0.38
C HIS A 29 5.87 -5.00 -0.01
N PRO A 30 5.68 -5.60 -1.19
CA PRO A 30 4.41 -6.23 -1.53
C PRO A 30 4.01 -7.37 -0.57
N LEU A 31 4.98 -8.03 0.09
CA LEU A 31 4.70 -9.05 1.10
C LEU A 31 4.20 -8.42 2.41
N ASP A 32 4.75 -7.28 2.81
CA ASP A 32 4.25 -6.52 3.95
C ASP A 32 2.83 -6.02 3.69
N VAL A 33 2.54 -5.55 2.47
CA VAL A 33 1.17 -5.18 2.06
C VAL A 33 0.23 -6.38 2.19
N VAL A 34 0.60 -7.55 1.69
CA VAL A 34 -0.20 -8.78 1.87
C VAL A 34 -0.43 -9.11 3.35
N GLN A 35 0.59 -8.95 4.19
CA GLN A 35 0.48 -9.18 5.63
C GLN A 35 -0.57 -8.23 6.27
N TYR A 36 -0.51 -6.94 5.96
CA TYR A 36 -1.43 -5.95 6.52
C TYR A 36 -2.82 -5.94 5.87
N CYS A 37 -3.06 -6.69 4.80
CA CYS A 37 -4.41 -6.92 4.27
C CYS A 37 -5.29 -7.81 5.17
N PHE A 38 -4.70 -8.50 6.16
CA PHE A 38 -5.37 -9.43 7.06
C PHE A 38 -6.23 -10.49 6.33
N LEU A 39 -5.67 -11.06 5.25
CA LEU A 39 -6.40 -12.01 4.40
C LEU A 39 -6.88 -13.27 5.14
N HIS A 40 -6.26 -13.63 6.26
CA HIS A 40 -6.68 -14.76 7.09
C HIS A 40 -8.04 -14.56 7.80
N LEU A 41 -8.55 -13.32 7.84
CA LEU A 41 -9.86 -12.98 8.39
C LEU A 41 -10.96 -12.97 7.31
N GLU A 42 -10.60 -13.13 6.04
CA GLU A 42 -11.55 -13.13 4.93
C GLU A 42 -12.13 -14.54 4.70
N PRO A 43 -13.44 -14.74 4.84
CA PRO A 43 -14.06 -16.06 4.66
C PRO A 43 -14.15 -16.50 3.19
N ASP A 44 -14.17 -15.56 2.24
CA ASP A 44 -14.25 -15.90 0.82
C ASP A 44 -12.84 -16.15 0.22
N ASN A 45 -12.53 -17.42 -0.03
CA ASN A 45 -11.26 -17.83 -0.65
C ASN A 45 -11.02 -17.20 -2.03
N LEU A 46 -12.07 -16.91 -2.82
CA LEU A 46 -11.89 -16.26 -4.11
C LEU A 46 -11.51 -14.79 -3.92
N ARG A 47 -12.09 -14.13 -2.92
CA ARG A 47 -11.72 -12.77 -2.51
C ARG A 47 -10.30 -12.73 -1.96
N VAL A 48 -9.91 -13.69 -1.13
CA VAL A 48 -8.52 -13.85 -0.65
C VAL A 48 -7.54 -13.91 -1.81
N MET A 49 -7.77 -14.80 -2.78
CA MET A 49 -6.87 -14.97 -3.92
C MET A 49 -6.78 -13.72 -4.80
N ARG A 50 -7.91 -13.04 -5.03
CA ARG A 50 -7.96 -11.78 -5.78
C ARG A 50 -7.16 -10.70 -5.06
N MET A 51 -7.42 -10.47 -3.77
CA MET A 51 -6.70 -9.46 -2.99
C MET A 51 -5.21 -9.79 -2.86
N LEU A 52 -4.84 -11.06 -2.71
CA LEU A 52 -3.44 -11.50 -2.68
C LEU A 52 -2.71 -11.11 -3.97
N ASN A 53 -3.27 -11.46 -5.13
CA ASN A 53 -2.65 -11.13 -6.41
C ASN A 53 -2.52 -9.62 -6.62
N VAL A 54 -3.58 -8.87 -6.30
CA VAL A 54 -3.57 -7.41 -6.49
C VAL A 54 -2.62 -6.72 -5.50
N ALA A 55 -2.60 -7.13 -4.23
CA ALA A 55 -1.67 -6.59 -3.23
C ALA A 55 -0.21 -6.84 -3.60
N LEU A 56 0.12 -8.02 -4.15
CA LEU A 56 1.47 -8.29 -4.65
C LEU A 56 1.86 -7.38 -5.82
N LEU A 57 0.91 -6.98 -6.65
CA LEU A 57 1.16 -6.26 -7.91
C LEU A 57 0.90 -4.75 -7.82
N HIS A 58 0.44 -4.23 -6.69
CA HIS A 58 -0.15 -2.89 -6.58
C HIS A 58 0.74 -1.77 -7.14
N ASP A 59 2.05 -1.84 -6.93
CA ASP A 59 3.01 -0.84 -7.43
C ASP A 59 3.64 -1.20 -8.78
N VAL A 60 3.48 -2.44 -9.29
CA VAL A 60 4.21 -2.93 -10.47
C VAL A 60 3.95 -2.08 -11.71
N VAL A 61 2.68 -1.68 -11.92
CA VAL A 61 2.32 -0.87 -13.09
C VAL A 61 2.89 0.53 -12.98
N GLU A 62 2.93 1.12 -11.77
CA GLU A 62 3.47 2.45 -11.53
C GLU A 62 4.99 2.47 -11.69
N ASP A 63 5.68 1.51 -11.05
CA ASP A 63 7.14 1.44 -11.01
C ASP A 63 7.77 1.08 -12.36
N TYR A 64 7.14 0.16 -13.10
CA TYR A 64 7.72 -0.42 -14.33
C TYR A 64 6.99 0.03 -15.60
N LEU A 65 6.19 1.11 -15.53
CA LEU A 65 5.51 1.67 -16.71
C LEU A 65 6.49 1.99 -17.84
N GLN A 66 7.65 2.56 -17.49
CA GLN A 66 8.69 2.94 -18.46
C GLN A 66 9.39 1.73 -19.09
N GLU A 67 9.36 0.58 -18.41
CA GLU A 67 9.84 -0.72 -18.92
C GLU A 67 8.73 -1.48 -19.68
N GLY A 68 7.61 -0.81 -19.92
CA GLY A 68 6.48 -1.31 -20.69
C GLY A 68 5.54 -2.23 -19.92
N TYR A 69 5.61 -2.28 -18.59
CA TYR A 69 4.65 -3.02 -17.75
C TYR A 69 3.34 -2.24 -17.58
N THR A 70 2.58 -2.15 -18.67
CA THR A 70 1.20 -1.62 -18.64
C THR A 70 0.27 -2.58 -17.91
N LEU A 71 -0.92 -2.09 -17.53
CA LEU A 71 -1.98 -2.91 -16.95
C LEU A 71 -2.30 -4.14 -17.80
N GLU A 72 -2.43 -3.96 -19.12
CA GLU A 72 -2.75 -5.04 -20.07
C GLU A 72 -1.62 -6.09 -20.11
N LYS A 73 -0.36 -5.65 -20.08
CA LYS A 73 0.79 -6.55 -20.06
C LYS A 73 0.82 -7.34 -18.76
N VAL A 74 0.66 -6.70 -17.61
CA VAL A 74 0.62 -7.37 -16.29
C VAL A 74 -0.54 -8.36 -16.23
N GLN A 75 -1.72 -7.96 -16.71
CA GLN A 75 -2.88 -8.84 -16.81
C GLN A 75 -2.58 -10.08 -17.66
N ALA A 76 -1.96 -9.91 -18.83
CA ALA A 76 -1.66 -11.03 -19.74
C ALA A 76 -0.58 -11.98 -19.18
N VAL A 77 0.49 -11.43 -18.58
CA VAL A 77 1.63 -12.20 -18.04
C VAL A 77 1.20 -13.06 -16.85
N VAL A 78 0.46 -12.47 -15.91
CA VAL A 78 0.01 -13.16 -14.70
C VAL A 78 -1.28 -13.96 -14.94
N GLY A 79 -2.07 -13.56 -15.94
CA GLY A 79 -3.39 -14.12 -16.20
C GLY A 79 -4.44 -13.62 -15.22
N LEU A 80 -4.41 -12.33 -14.88
CA LEU A 80 -5.38 -11.69 -13.98
C LEU A 80 -6.79 -11.74 -14.60
N ARG A 81 -7.77 -12.06 -13.75
CA ARG A 81 -9.19 -11.99 -14.08
C ARG A 81 -9.64 -10.53 -14.23
N PRO A 82 -10.76 -10.26 -14.89
CA PRO A 82 -11.24 -8.88 -15.09
C PRO A 82 -11.38 -8.08 -13.79
N GLN A 83 -11.85 -8.71 -12.70
CA GLN A 83 -11.97 -8.05 -11.39
C GLN A 83 -10.61 -7.71 -10.78
N GLU A 84 -9.61 -8.58 -10.90
CA GLU A 84 -8.23 -8.32 -10.43
C GLU A 84 -7.60 -7.16 -11.21
N ALA A 85 -7.76 -7.16 -12.54
CA ALA A 85 -7.27 -6.07 -13.40
C ALA A 85 -7.97 -4.74 -13.09
N MET A 86 -9.28 -4.75 -12.82
CA MET A 86 -10.03 -3.56 -12.41
C MET A 86 -9.52 -3.00 -11.08
N LEU A 87 -9.31 -3.85 -10.08
CA LEU A 87 -8.77 -3.43 -8.79
C LEU A 87 -7.33 -2.91 -8.91
N LEU A 88 -6.48 -3.57 -9.69
CA LEU A 88 -5.11 -3.12 -9.92
C LEU A 88 -5.09 -1.75 -10.61
N ASN A 89 -5.94 -1.54 -11.61
CA ASN A 89 -6.10 -0.25 -12.29
C ASN A 89 -6.59 0.86 -11.36
N LEU A 90 -7.44 0.53 -10.39
CA LEU A 90 -7.94 1.47 -9.38
C LEU A 90 -6.83 1.89 -8.41
N LEU A 91 -5.92 0.97 -8.09
CA LEU A 91 -4.76 1.18 -7.22
C LEU A 91 -3.52 1.75 -7.93
N THR A 92 -3.56 1.92 -9.25
CA THR A 92 -2.45 2.51 -10.01
C THR A 92 -2.67 4.02 -10.10
N ARG A 93 -1.73 4.83 -9.60
CA ARG A 93 -1.83 6.29 -9.66
C ARG A 93 -1.64 6.78 -11.11
N LYS A 94 -2.50 7.71 -11.55
CA LYS A 94 -2.47 8.30 -12.90
C LYS A 94 -2.21 9.79 -12.80
N LYS A 95 -1.30 10.31 -13.63
CA LYS A 95 -0.80 11.71 -13.56
C LYS A 95 -1.88 12.79 -13.64
N ASP A 96 -3.08 12.50 -14.17
CA ASP A 96 -4.15 13.47 -14.37
C ASP A 96 -5.43 13.19 -13.55
N GLN A 97 -5.37 12.26 -12.58
CA GLN A 97 -6.55 11.83 -11.80
C GLN A 97 -6.32 11.89 -10.29
N GLU A 98 -5.41 12.75 -9.83
CA GLU A 98 -4.96 12.76 -8.43
C GLU A 98 -6.07 13.12 -7.43
N GLU A 99 -6.95 14.06 -7.76
CA GLU A 99 -8.03 14.51 -6.85
C GLU A 99 -9.07 13.40 -6.58
N GLY A 100 -9.38 12.57 -7.58
CA GLY A 100 -10.36 11.48 -7.46
C GLY A 100 -9.77 10.14 -7.02
N TYR A 101 -8.45 10.05 -6.90
CA TYR A 101 -7.74 8.78 -6.72
C TYR A 101 -8.09 8.09 -5.40
N LEU A 102 -7.89 8.78 -4.27
CA LEU A 102 -8.20 8.21 -2.95
C LEU A 102 -9.71 7.99 -2.75
N PRO A 103 -10.62 8.94 -3.06
CA PRO A 103 -12.05 8.67 -2.99
C PRO A 103 -12.49 7.44 -3.80
N GLY A 104 -11.96 7.28 -5.02
CA GLY A 104 -12.26 6.11 -5.86
C GLY A 104 -11.80 4.78 -5.23
N ILE A 105 -10.63 4.77 -4.60
CA ILE A 105 -10.12 3.59 -3.88
C ILE A 105 -11.02 3.26 -2.67
N PHE A 106 -11.36 4.26 -1.85
CA PHE A 106 -12.12 4.07 -0.62
C PHE A 106 -13.62 3.84 -0.86
N ALA A 107 -14.10 3.98 -2.09
CA ALA A 107 -15.42 3.50 -2.48
C ALA A 107 -15.49 1.96 -2.68
N VAL A 108 -14.34 1.27 -2.75
CA VAL A 108 -14.25 -0.19 -2.98
C VAL A 108 -13.45 -0.85 -1.86
N GLU A 109 -14.11 -1.65 -1.02
CA GLU A 109 -13.51 -2.19 0.21
C GLU A 109 -12.20 -2.98 -0.01
N GLU A 110 -12.11 -3.78 -1.08
CA GLU A 110 -10.89 -4.51 -1.40
C GLU A 110 -9.72 -3.58 -1.72
N ALA A 111 -9.98 -2.50 -2.46
CA ALA A 111 -8.97 -1.50 -2.79
C ALA A 111 -8.62 -0.67 -1.54
N ALA A 112 -9.60 -0.28 -0.73
CA ALA A 112 -9.37 0.41 0.54
C ALA A 112 -8.46 -0.41 1.46
N ARG A 113 -8.75 -1.70 1.65
CA ARG A 113 -7.93 -2.61 2.46
C ARG A 113 -6.50 -2.72 1.93
N ILE A 114 -6.31 -2.85 0.62
CA ILE A 114 -4.95 -2.90 0.03
C ILE A 114 -4.25 -1.56 0.21
N LYS A 115 -4.94 -0.42 0.04
CA LYS A 115 -4.33 0.90 0.19
C LYS A 115 -3.94 1.23 1.62
N LEU A 116 -4.77 0.82 2.59
CA LEU A 116 -4.44 0.92 4.01
C LEU A 116 -3.22 0.06 4.35
N ALA A 117 -3.18 -1.17 3.85
CA ALA A 117 -2.04 -2.07 4.04
C ALA A 117 -0.73 -1.50 3.47
N ASP A 118 -0.77 -0.96 2.26
CA ASP A 118 0.34 -0.25 1.62
C ASP A 118 0.77 0.96 2.47
N ARG A 119 -0.19 1.77 2.95
CA ARG A 119 0.13 2.93 3.79
C ARG A 119 0.81 2.52 5.10
N ILE A 120 0.35 1.46 5.77
CA ILE A 120 0.95 0.94 7.00
C ILE A 120 2.39 0.50 6.73
N ALA A 121 2.60 -0.32 5.69
CA ALA A 121 3.94 -0.77 5.30
C ALA A 121 4.88 0.42 5.02
N ASN A 122 4.41 1.41 4.28
CA ASN A 122 5.17 2.63 3.99
C ASN A 122 5.48 3.48 5.23
N CYS A 123 4.54 3.60 6.19
CA CYS A 123 4.80 4.34 7.43
C CYS A 123 5.84 3.62 8.30
N ARG A 124 5.79 2.28 8.36
CA ARG A 124 6.77 1.47 9.10
C ARG A 124 8.16 1.52 8.48
N ASP A 125 8.24 1.49 7.16
CA ASP A 125 9.49 1.68 6.43
C ASP A 125 10.09 3.07 6.70
N LEU A 126 9.26 4.11 6.66
CA LEU A 126 9.68 5.47 7.01
C LEU A 126 10.13 5.59 8.47
N LEU A 127 9.41 4.99 9.42
CA LEU A 127 9.80 4.93 10.83
C LEU A 127 11.17 4.27 11.00
N ALA A 128 11.39 3.14 10.34
CA ALA A 128 12.67 2.44 10.37
C ALA A 128 13.80 3.32 9.82
N TRP A 129 13.57 3.99 8.68
CA TRP A 129 14.54 4.90 8.08
C TRP A 129 14.88 6.06 9.03
N VAL A 130 13.88 6.76 9.57
CA VAL A 130 14.06 7.88 10.50
C VAL A 130 14.82 7.46 11.76
N ARG A 131 14.52 6.28 12.30
CA ARG A 131 15.22 5.75 13.48
C ARG A 131 16.67 5.39 13.18
N GLN A 132 16.95 4.77 12.03
CA GLN A 132 18.31 4.44 11.60
C GLN A 132 19.14 5.69 11.33
N ALA A 133 18.53 6.70 10.69
CA ALA A 133 19.17 7.97 10.41
C ALA A 133 19.28 8.89 11.64
N GLN A 134 18.62 8.53 12.76
CA GLN A 134 18.50 9.36 13.97
C GLN A 134 17.99 10.77 13.67
N GLY A 135 17.02 10.88 12.76
CA GLY A 135 16.49 12.15 12.29
C GLY A 135 15.69 12.01 11.00
N PHE A 136 15.25 13.15 10.46
CA PHE A 136 14.58 13.20 9.17
C PHE A 136 15.53 13.74 8.09
N PRO A 137 16.19 12.87 7.31
CA PRO A 137 16.79 13.27 6.05
C PRO A 137 15.78 14.02 5.18
N GLU A 138 16.23 14.95 4.34
CA GLU A 138 15.36 15.82 3.51
C GLU A 138 14.30 15.03 2.74
N LYS A 139 14.68 13.91 2.11
CA LYS A 139 13.74 13.04 1.39
C LYS A 139 12.73 12.37 2.33
N ALA A 140 13.18 11.83 3.46
CA ALA A 140 12.30 11.23 4.45
C ALA A 140 11.30 12.25 5.02
N ARG A 141 11.75 13.50 5.23
CA ARG A 141 10.88 14.63 5.61
C ARG A 141 9.82 14.91 4.56
N HIS A 142 10.21 15.00 3.29
CA HIS A 142 9.25 15.24 2.21
C HIS A 142 8.19 14.13 2.10
N ILE A 143 8.64 12.87 2.24
CA ILE A 143 7.74 11.71 2.26
C ILE A 143 6.79 11.79 3.46
N TYR A 144 7.30 12.11 4.65
CA TYR A 144 6.48 12.28 5.85
C TYR A 144 5.42 13.38 5.68
N GLU A 145 5.79 14.57 5.20
CA GLU A 145 4.87 15.69 4.99
C GLU A 145 3.79 15.36 3.94
N LYS A 146 4.14 14.57 2.91
CA LYS A 146 3.14 14.00 1.99
C LYS A 146 2.20 13.03 2.72
N TYR A 147 2.76 12.09 3.47
CA TYR A 147 1.99 11.03 4.14
C TYR A 147 1.06 11.63 5.20
N ARG A 148 1.48 12.65 5.93
CA ARG A 148 0.65 13.36 6.90
C ARG A 148 -0.65 13.89 6.27
N ARG A 149 -0.54 14.62 5.16
CA ARG A 149 -1.70 15.16 4.43
C ARG A 149 -2.58 14.06 3.84
N GLU A 150 -1.97 13.03 3.24
CA GLU A 150 -2.73 11.90 2.68
C GLU A 150 -3.41 11.08 3.79
N ASN A 151 -2.81 10.95 4.97
CA ASN A 151 -3.38 10.21 6.11
C ASN A 151 -4.60 10.91 6.71
N GLU A 152 -4.57 12.24 6.82
CA GLU A 152 -5.75 13.03 7.23
C GLU A 152 -6.95 12.70 6.34
N LEU A 153 -6.77 12.77 5.01
CA LEU A 153 -7.81 12.41 4.05
C LEU A 153 -8.22 10.92 4.13
N ILE A 154 -7.27 10.00 4.31
CA ILE A 154 -7.57 8.57 4.47
C ILE A 154 -8.47 8.33 5.69
N PHE A 155 -8.19 9.00 6.83
CA PHE A 155 -9.01 8.84 8.02
C PHE A 155 -10.43 9.34 7.82
N ASP A 156 -10.61 10.46 7.13
CA ASP A 156 -11.93 11.00 6.79
C ASP A 156 -12.69 10.04 5.87
N LEU A 157 -12.04 9.53 4.81
CA LEU A 157 -12.65 8.58 3.87
C LEU A 157 -13.05 7.26 4.54
N VAL A 158 -12.24 6.76 5.48
CA VAL A 158 -12.62 5.57 6.25
C VAL A 158 -13.82 5.85 7.14
N GLN A 159 -13.83 7.01 7.82
CA GLN A 159 -14.96 7.37 8.67
C GLN A 159 -16.25 7.53 7.86
N GLU A 160 -16.16 8.03 6.62
CA GLU A 160 -17.28 8.16 5.70
C GLU A 160 -17.80 6.80 5.21
N HIS A 161 -16.91 5.96 4.66
CA HIS A 161 -17.31 4.73 3.96
C HIS A 161 -17.41 3.48 4.85
N TYR A 162 -16.71 3.46 5.99
CA TYR A 162 -16.50 2.25 6.78
C TYR A 162 -16.75 2.46 8.29
N SER A 163 -17.59 3.43 8.65
CA SER A 163 -17.90 3.74 10.05
C SER A 163 -18.43 2.54 10.84
N GLU A 164 -19.24 1.68 10.22
CA GLU A 164 -19.78 0.47 10.85
C GLU A 164 -18.69 -0.57 11.12
N GLN A 165 -17.82 -0.79 10.14
CA GLN A 165 -16.68 -1.72 10.23
C GLN A 165 -15.67 -1.25 11.29
N MET A 166 -15.54 0.07 11.48
CA MET A 166 -14.68 0.65 12.52
C MET A 166 -15.14 0.35 13.94
N VAL A 167 -16.39 -0.07 14.16
CA VAL A 167 -16.92 -0.43 15.49
C VAL A 167 -16.59 -1.89 15.86
N ASP A 168 -16.25 -2.73 14.88
CA ASP A 168 -15.88 -4.13 15.08
C ASP A 168 -14.35 -4.31 15.13
N PRO A 169 -13.76 -4.59 16.31
CA PRO A 169 -12.31 -4.78 16.45
C PRO A 169 -11.77 -5.98 15.67
N SER A 170 -12.64 -6.94 15.30
CA SER A 170 -12.25 -8.09 14.50
C SER A 170 -12.21 -7.78 13.00
N HIS A 171 -12.82 -6.69 12.55
CA HIS A 171 -12.85 -6.32 11.15
C HIS A 171 -11.45 -5.85 10.67
N PRO A 172 -10.97 -6.30 9.48
CA PRO A 172 -9.68 -5.91 8.93
C PRO A 172 -9.45 -4.39 8.89
N ILE A 173 -10.43 -3.60 8.43
CA ILE A 173 -10.32 -2.14 8.36
C ILE A 173 -10.11 -1.50 9.75
N CYS A 174 -10.80 -1.99 10.78
CA CYS A 174 -10.61 -1.49 12.15
C CYS A 174 -9.18 -1.71 12.62
N GLN A 175 -8.65 -2.93 12.44
CA GLN A 175 -7.26 -3.27 12.79
C GLN A 175 -6.25 -2.45 11.98
N GLN A 176 -6.46 -2.30 10.67
CA GLN A 176 -5.59 -1.49 9.79
C GLN A 176 -5.53 -0.03 10.25
N ILE A 177 -6.67 0.55 10.62
CA ILE A 177 -6.73 1.95 11.05
C ILE A 177 -6.10 2.15 12.41
N GLN A 178 -6.25 1.18 13.32
CA GLN A 178 -5.52 1.21 14.58
C GLN A 178 -4.01 1.24 14.33
N LEU A 179 -3.49 0.32 13.50
CA LEU A 179 -2.05 0.29 13.18
C LEU A 179 -1.59 1.59 12.50
N LEU A 180 -2.37 2.12 11.56
CA LEU A 180 -2.02 3.34 10.86
C LEU A 180 -2.01 4.57 11.79
N LYS A 181 -2.94 4.63 12.75
CA LYS A 181 -2.95 5.69 13.78
C LYS A 181 -1.73 5.60 14.68
N GLU A 182 -1.36 4.40 15.12
CA GLU A 182 -0.17 4.16 15.93
C GLU A 182 1.12 4.57 15.18
N ASP A 183 1.26 4.12 13.93
CA ASP A 183 2.42 4.43 13.09
C ASP A 183 2.51 5.94 12.77
N THR A 184 1.38 6.59 12.51
CA THR A 184 1.32 8.05 12.26
C THR A 184 1.65 8.86 13.51
N ALA A 185 1.12 8.47 14.67
CA ALA A 185 1.42 9.15 15.93
C ALA A 185 2.90 9.05 16.31
N GLU A 186 3.52 7.90 16.07
CA GLU A 186 4.95 7.72 16.29
C GLU A 186 5.80 8.56 15.32
N LEU A 187 5.41 8.65 14.04
CA LEU A 187 6.08 9.53 13.08
C LEU A 187 5.99 11.01 13.50
N GLU A 188 4.81 11.46 13.94
CA GLU A 188 4.60 12.82 14.45
C GLU A 188 5.49 13.09 15.67
N ARG A 189 5.55 12.14 16.61
CA ARG A 189 6.40 12.25 17.81
C ARG A 189 7.88 12.39 17.44
N LEU A 190 8.37 11.57 16.52
CA LEU A 190 9.76 11.65 16.04
C LEU A 190 10.01 12.97 15.29
N TYR A 191 9.03 13.42 14.50
CA TYR A 191 9.16 14.66 13.73
C TYR A 191 9.28 15.87 14.68
N ALA A 192 8.41 15.97 15.67
CA ALA A 192 8.49 16.99 16.72
C ALA A 192 9.82 16.93 17.49
N GLN A 193 10.32 15.71 17.77
CA GLN A 193 11.59 15.51 18.47
C GLN A 193 12.81 16.01 17.67
N TYR A 194 12.89 15.68 16.37
CA TYR A 194 14.10 15.91 15.57
C TYR A 194 14.10 17.23 14.79
N VAL A 195 12.94 17.70 14.37
CA VAL A 195 12.82 18.93 13.57
C VAL A 195 12.51 20.13 14.45
N GLY A 196 11.86 19.92 15.59
CA GLY A 196 11.37 20.99 16.45
C GLY A 196 10.17 21.67 15.81
N VAL A 197 9.07 21.79 16.56
CA VAL A 197 8.00 22.76 16.25
C VAL A 197 8.27 24.01 17.06
#